data_AF-A0A395HS04-F1
#
_entry.id   AF-A0A395HS04-F1
#
_cell.length_a   1.000
_cell.length_b   1.000
_cell.length_c   1.000
_cell.angle_alpha   90.00
_cell.angle_beta   90.00
_cell.angle_gamma   90.00
#
_symmetry.space_group_name_H-M   'P 1'
#
loop_
_entity.id
_entity.type
_entity.pdbx_description
1 polymer ?
#
loop_
_entity_poly.entity_id
_entity_poly.type
_entity_poly.pdbx_seq_one_letter_code
_entity_poly.pdbx_strand_id
1 'polypeptide(L)'
;MATSNPPIGESILNSTSHVSEFTYPEGGFAAWTVAIGCWCSMTAGLGLVNSVGFLEAYVSYNMLPSSSPSAIGWIFGTYDFPSYFCGVQIGPIFDARGPRELMILGSVCSLVGIFCLGLCTEYYQFILSLSILNGIGSSFLFTPAMGTISHWFNARRGLASGFAFTGSGLEGVIFPLMLQSLIPRLGWGWSIRLVGFVLLFLCIVSVVLCRSRLPPKRGATSCWRDVLPSAAIFRDGIGAMAVTSAGVLLVEWAYFVPVTYLPTYYLTRKGLSGRQAILCGTQDYGRYYASAYTLVSFGCLTGIPIAGSLMKATGDSGRKSFWGYILFTGLIYIASFACFLWVRVRIKGWNWKVVW
;
A
#
# COMPACT_ATOMS: atom_id res chain seq x y z
N MET A 1 -5.74 -63.70 -35.60
CA MET A 1 -5.92 -63.14 -34.24
C MET A 1 -5.44 -61.69 -34.27
N ALA A 2 -6.36 -60.76 -34.52
CA ALA A 2 -6.06 -59.33 -34.55
C ALA A 2 -6.26 -58.75 -33.14
N THR A 3 -5.20 -58.16 -32.60
CA THR A 3 -5.20 -57.47 -31.30
C THR A 3 -5.89 -56.12 -31.43
N SER A 4 -7.07 -56.00 -30.83
CA SER A 4 -7.83 -54.75 -30.74
C SER A 4 -7.11 -53.75 -29.83
N ASN A 5 -6.60 -52.66 -30.41
CA ASN A 5 -6.19 -51.48 -29.64
C ASN A 5 -7.43 -50.87 -28.95
N PRO A 6 -7.33 -50.39 -27.70
CA PRO A 6 -8.44 -49.74 -27.03
C PRO A 6 -8.79 -48.42 -27.74
N PRO A 7 -10.06 -47.99 -27.69
CA PRO A 7 -10.50 -46.77 -28.37
C PRO A 7 -9.83 -45.54 -27.77
N ILE A 8 -9.33 -44.66 -28.64
CA ILE A 8 -8.59 -43.43 -28.36
C ILE A 8 -9.33 -42.50 -27.36
N GLY A 9 -10.66 -42.65 -27.22
CA GLY A 9 -11.50 -41.87 -26.31
C GLY A 9 -11.29 -42.11 -24.81
N GLU A 10 -10.87 -43.30 -24.37
CA GLU A 10 -10.67 -43.59 -22.93
C GLU A 10 -9.35 -43.00 -22.39
N SER A 11 -8.33 -42.87 -23.26
CA SER A 11 -7.04 -42.28 -22.87
C SER A 11 -7.11 -40.77 -22.62
N ILE A 12 -8.05 -40.08 -23.27
CA ILE A 12 -8.25 -38.63 -23.12
C ILE A 12 -9.03 -38.32 -21.84
N LEU A 13 -9.98 -39.18 -21.45
CA LEU A 13 -10.76 -39.01 -20.21
C LEU A 13 -9.95 -39.25 -18.93
N ASN A 14 -8.85 -40.00 -18.99
CA ASN A 14 -7.93 -40.17 -17.86
C ASN A 14 -6.86 -39.07 -17.76
N SER A 15 -6.76 -38.17 -18.74
CA SER A 15 -5.79 -37.06 -18.72
C SER A 15 -6.31 -35.78 -18.05
N THR A 16 -7.61 -35.73 -17.72
CA THR A 16 -8.28 -34.55 -17.13
C THR A 16 -8.43 -34.59 -15.61
N SER A 17 -7.86 -35.57 -14.90
CA SER A 17 -8.11 -35.80 -13.46
C SER A 17 -6.94 -35.50 -12.51
N HIS A 18 -6.01 -34.61 -12.89
CA HIS A 18 -5.09 -34.00 -11.92
C HIS A 18 -5.04 -32.47 -12.07
N VAL A 19 -6.20 -31.81 -12.04
CA VAL A 19 -6.22 -30.47 -11.44
C VAL A 19 -5.97 -30.70 -9.96
N SER A 20 -4.71 -30.60 -9.52
CA SER A 20 -4.39 -30.62 -8.10
C SER A 20 -5.21 -29.51 -7.45
N GLU A 21 -6.29 -29.90 -6.77
CA GLU A 21 -7.14 -28.97 -6.07
C GLU A 21 -6.25 -28.31 -5.01
N PHE A 22 -5.85 -27.06 -5.26
CA PHE A 22 -5.01 -26.30 -4.34
C PHE A 22 -5.81 -26.15 -3.04
N THR A 23 -5.57 -27.04 -2.09
CA THR A 23 -6.24 -27.04 -0.79
C THR A 23 -5.65 -25.90 0.03
N TYR A 24 -6.45 -24.94 0.46
CA TYR A 24 -6.01 -23.85 1.34
C TYR A 24 -6.24 -24.24 2.79
N PRO A 25 -5.33 -23.92 3.74
CA PRO A 25 -5.51 -24.31 5.14
C PRO A 25 -6.64 -23.50 5.80
N GLU A 26 -6.98 -22.33 5.24
CA GLU A 26 -8.07 -21.43 5.68
C GLU A 26 -8.04 -21.05 7.18
N GLY A 27 -6.91 -21.29 7.87
CA GLY A 27 -6.77 -21.11 9.31
C GLY A 27 -5.69 -22.00 9.93
N GLY A 28 -5.77 -22.17 11.26
CA GLY A 28 -4.78 -22.89 12.06
C GLY A 28 -3.59 -22.01 12.49
N PHE A 29 -2.81 -22.53 13.45
CA PHE A 29 -1.68 -21.80 14.02
C PHE A 29 -0.67 -21.36 12.95
N ALA A 30 -0.32 -22.26 12.02
CA ALA A 30 0.60 -21.95 10.93
C ALA A 30 0.10 -20.79 10.04
N ALA A 31 -1.15 -20.81 9.58
CA ALA A 31 -1.67 -19.75 8.71
C ALA A 31 -1.74 -18.39 9.43
N TRP A 32 -2.13 -18.37 10.71
CA TRP A 32 -2.18 -17.13 11.48
C TRP A 32 -0.81 -16.61 11.88
N THR A 33 0.19 -17.48 12.12
CA THR A 33 1.58 -17.01 12.29
C THR A 33 2.12 -16.32 11.05
N VAL A 34 1.80 -16.84 9.86
CA VAL A 34 2.14 -16.19 8.59
C VAL A 34 1.37 -14.88 8.42
N ALA A 35 0.10 -14.82 8.81
CA ALA A 35 -0.68 -13.58 8.80
C ALA A 35 -0.08 -12.51 9.72
N ILE A 36 0.45 -12.87 10.89
CA ILE A 36 1.20 -11.98 11.78
C ILE A 36 2.51 -11.53 11.12
N GLY A 37 3.24 -12.42 10.45
CA GLY A 37 4.42 -12.05 9.68
C GLY A 37 4.11 -11.02 8.59
N CYS A 38 3.00 -11.23 7.87
CA CYS A 38 2.52 -10.30 6.84
C CYS A 38 2.10 -8.98 7.47
N TRP A 39 1.40 -9.00 8.61
CA TRP A 39 1.04 -7.82 9.38
C TRP A 39 2.28 -6.99 9.76
N CYS A 40 3.35 -7.62 10.27
CA CYS A 40 4.61 -6.92 10.56
C CYS A 40 5.25 -6.32 9.29
N SER A 41 5.19 -7.03 8.16
CA SER A 41 5.68 -6.53 6.86
C SER A 41 4.90 -5.29 6.41
N MET A 42 3.57 -5.36 6.50
CA MET A 42 2.66 -4.31 6.06
C MET A 42 2.77 -3.08 6.94
N THR A 43 2.96 -3.29 8.25
CA THR A 43 3.31 -2.23 9.20
C THR A 43 4.58 -1.56 8.70
N ALA A 44 5.71 -2.28 8.65
CA ALA A 44 7.01 -1.71 8.31
C ALA A 44 7.11 -1.08 6.91
N GLY A 45 6.36 -1.57 5.92
CA GLY A 45 6.38 -1.05 4.55
C GLY A 45 5.44 0.13 4.30
N LEU A 46 4.19 0.07 4.77
CA LEU A 46 3.17 1.09 4.48
C LEU A 46 3.03 2.16 5.57
N GLY A 47 3.47 1.91 6.80
CA GLY A 47 3.18 2.84 7.88
C GLY A 47 3.98 4.16 7.80
N LEU A 48 5.13 4.17 7.12
CA LEU A 48 5.87 5.39 6.81
C LEU A 48 5.04 6.33 5.93
N VAL A 49 4.27 5.79 4.97
CA VAL A 49 3.31 6.55 4.13
C VAL A 49 2.27 7.24 5.00
N ASN A 50 1.72 6.50 5.97
CA ASN A 50 0.70 7.05 6.87
C ASN A 50 1.26 8.12 7.82
N SER A 51 2.58 8.20 7.97
CA SER A 51 3.27 9.22 8.77
C SER A 51 3.76 10.42 7.95
N VAL A 52 3.56 10.41 6.62
CA VAL A 52 4.05 11.45 5.69
C VAL A 52 3.55 12.83 6.08
N GLY A 53 2.28 12.99 6.50
CA GLY A 53 1.76 14.32 6.85
C GLY A 53 2.47 14.98 8.04
N PHE A 54 2.92 14.20 9.03
CA PHE A 54 3.73 14.73 10.13
C PHE A 54 5.16 15.04 9.68
N LEU A 55 5.79 14.11 8.95
CA LEU A 55 7.14 14.27 8.44
C LEU A 55 7.26 15.45 7.46
N GLU A 56 6.27 15.64 6.60
CA GLU A 56 6.17 16.77 5.66
C GLU A 56 6.15 18.09 6.40
N ALA A 57 5.24 18.24 7.35
CA ALA A 57 5.15 19.45 8.15
C ALA A 57 6.47 19.72 8.89
N TYR A 58 7.06 18.71 9.54
CA TYR A 58 8.31 18.89 10.27
C TYR A 58 9.48 19.26 9.35
N VAL A 59 9.65 18.56 8.23
CA VAL A 59 10.73 18.84 7.28
C VAL A 59 10.57 20.23 6.67
N SER A 60 9.34 20.60 6.30
CA SER A 60 9.00 21.91 5.72
C SER A 60 9.32 23.07 6.67
N TYR A 61 8.93 22.98 7.96
CA TYR A 61 9.13 24.07 8.91
C TYR A 61 10.51 24.10 9.58
N ASN A 62 11.19 22.96 9.74
CA ASN A 62 12.38 22.86 10.59
C ASN A 62 13.66 22.52 9.84
N MET A 63 13.58 21.68 8.81
CA MET A 63 14.78 21.16 8.13
C MET A 63 15.08 21.94 6.86
N LEU A 64 14.04 22.22 6.06
CA LEU A 64 14.16 22.84 4.75
C LEU A 64 13.26 24.09 4.64
N PRO A 65 13.37 25.07 5.56
CA PRO A 65 12.47 26.23 5.60
C PRO A 65 12.59 27.16 4.39
N SER A 66 13.69 27.09 3.64
CA SER A 66 13.92 27.86 2.43
C SER A 66 13.40 27.20 1.15
N SER A 67 12.96 25.93 1.23
CA SER A 67 12.44 25.20 0.07
C SER A 67 10.97 25.54 -0.19
N SER A 68 10.58 25.54 -1.45
CA SER A 68 9.17 25.79 -1.80
C SER A 68 8.28 24.62 -1.38
N PRO A 69 6.99 24.85 -1.06
CA PRO A 69 6.06 23.76 -0.74
C PRO A 69 5.95 22.70 -1.85
N SER A 70 6.11 23.11 -3.10
CA SER A 70 6.14 22.19 -4.26
C SER A 70 7.39 21.30 -4.24
N ALA A 71 8.56 21.85 -3.93
CA ALA A 71 9.79 21.06 -3.81
C ALA A 71 9.67 20.04 -2.66
N ILE A 72 9.18 20.46 -1.48
CA ILE A 72 8.92 19.53 -0.37
C ILE A 72 7.91 18.46 -0.77
N GLY A 73 6.85 18.84 -1.49
CA GLY A 73 5.87 17.90 -2.06
C GLY A 73 6.50 16.82 -2.92
N TRP A 74 7.54 17.13 -3.71
CA TRP A 74 8.26 16.13 -4.50
C TRP A 74 9.00 15.09 -3.66
N ILE A 75 9.51 15.44 -2.48
CA ILE A 75 10.15 14.45 -1.58
C ILE A 75 9.13 13.37 -1.22
N PHE A 76 7.95 13.78 -0.75
CA PHE A 76 6.96 12.82 -0.26
C PHE A 76 6.16 12.17 -1.41
N GLY A 77 5.81 12.92 -2.45
CA GLY A 77 5.14 12.37 -3.63
C GLY A 77 6.01 11.40 -4.44
N THR A 78 7.34 11.53 -4.40
CA THR A 78 8.24 10.57 -5.05
C THR A 78 8.35 9.26 -4.29
N TYR A 79 7.98 9.18 -3.01
CA TYR A 79 8.03 7.94 -2.23
C TYR A 79 7.09 6.86 -2.80
N ASP A 80 5.89 7.26 -3.21
CA ASP A 80 4.85 6.33 -3.66
C ASP A 80 5.23 5.68 -4.99
N PHE A 81 5.94 6.41 -5.85
CA PHE A 81 6.30 5.91 -7.18
C PHE A 81 7.13 4.61 -7.10
N PRO A 82 8.31 4.55 -6.45
CA PRO A 82 9.05 3.30 -6.29
C PRO A 82 8.27 2.23 -5.50
N SER A 83 7.46 2.64 -4.52
CA SER A 83 6.64 1.73 -3.69
C SER A 83 5.68 0.89 -4.54
N TYR A 84 5.06 1.47 -5.56
CA TYR A 84 4.16 0.76 -6.46
C TYR A 84 4.84 0.25 -7.74
N PHE A 85 5.78 1.01 -8.30
CA PHE A 85 6.43 0.69 -9.57
C PHE A 85 7.27 -0.59 -9.50
N CYS A 86 8.00 -0.82 -8.40
CA CYS A 86 8.80 -2.02 -8.23
C CYS A 86 7.97 -3.30 -8.11
N GLY A 87 6.68 -3.20 -7.74
CA GLY A 87 5.75 -4.32 -7.61
C GLY A 87 5.64 -5.20 -8.86
N VAL A 88 5.83 -4.60 -10.04
CA VAL A 88 5.72 -5.31 -11.32
C VAL A 88 6.74 -6.44 -11.49
N GLN A 89 7.96 -6.26 -10.95
CA GLN A 89 9.03 -7.26 -11.01
C GLN A 89 8.98 -8.22 -9.83
N ILE A 90 8.41 -7.78 -8.70
CA ILE A 90 8.36 -8.56 -7.47
C ILE A 90 7.45 -9.79 -7.63
N GLY A 91 6.33 -9.67 -8.34
CA GLY A 91 5.39 -10.78 -8.55
C GLY A 91 6.02 -12.04 -9.16
N PRO A 92 6.65 -11.94 -10.35
CA PRO A 92 7.30 -13.10 -10.97
C PRO A 92 8.47 -13.67 -10.14
N ILE A 93 9.24 -12.83 -9.43
CA ILE A 93 10.30 -13.30 -8.53
C ILE A 93 9.71 -14.04 -7.33
N PHE A 94 8.59 -13.53 -6.79
CA PHE A 94 7.88 -14.15 -5.68
C PHE A 94 7.35 -15.53 -6.06
N ASP A 95 6.79 -15.70 -7.27
CA ASP A 95 6.34 -16.99 -7.78
C ASP A 95 7.49 -18.00 -7.96
N ALA A 96 8.69 -17.52 -8.30
CA ALA A 96 9.85 -18.37 -8.56
C ALA A 96 10.65 -18.74 -7.30
N ARG A 97 10.85 -17.79 -6.39
CA ARG A 97 11.76 -17.92 -5.23
C ARG A 97 11.07 -17.80 -3.87
N GLY A 98 9.78 -17.45 -3.84
CA GLY A 98 9.03 -17.19 -2.62
C GLY A 98 9.29 -15.81 -2.00
N PRO A 99 8.67 -15.51 -0.85
CA PRO A 99 8.70 -14.19 -0.22
C PRO A 99 10.03 -13.81 0.44
N ARG A 100 10.76 -14.79 0.97
CA ARG A 100 11.78 -14.51 1.99
C ARG A 100 12.93 -13.65 1.49
N GLU A 101 13.46 -13.95 0.30
CA GLU A 101 14.56 -13.16 -0.31
C GLU A 101 14.12 -11.72 -0.60
N LEU A 102 12.91 -11.55 -1.12
CA LEU A 102 12.33 -10.24 -1.42
C LEU A 102 12.15 -9.41 -0.15
N MET A 103 11.63 -10.03 0.91
CA MET A 103 11.41 -9.35 2.18
C MET A 103 12.71 -9.00 2.91
N ILE A 104 13.76 -9.82 2.78
CA ILE A 104 15.09 -9.48 3.29
C ILE A 104 15.64 -8.25 2.56
N LEU A 105 15.55 -8.23 1.22
CA LEU A 105 16.01 -7.08 0.43
C LEU A 105 15.23 -5.81 0.79
N GLY A 106 13.90 -5.91 0.91
CA GLY A 106 13.05 -4.81 1.34
C GLY A 106 13.40 -4.30 2.73
N SER A 107 13.61 -5.23 3.68
CA SER A 107 14.03 -4.91 5.04
C SER A 107 15.35 -4.12 5.07
N VAL A 108 16.37 -4.60 4.35
CA VAL A 108 17.68 -3.92 4.29
C VAL A 108 17.52 -2.53 3.67
N CYS A 109 16.79 -2.41 2.57
CA CYS A 109 16.58 -1.15 1.87
C CYS A 109 15.85 -0.11 2.75
N SER A 110 14.73 -0.52 3.37
CA SER A 110 13.97 0.33 4.30
C SER A 110 14.77 0.72 5.54
N LEU A 111 15.56 -0.21 6.10
CA LEU A 111 16.39 0.08 7.27
C LEU A 111 17.52 1.06 6.92
N VAL A 112 18.23 0.85 5.81
CA VAL A 112 19.23 1.81 5.35
C VAL A 112 18.58 3.17 5.09
N GLY A 113 17.43 3.19 4.42
CA GLY A 113 16.66 4.41 4.15
C GLY A 113 16.24 5.16 5.42
N ILE A 114 15.74 4.48 6.46
CA ILE A 114 15.32 5.16 7.70
C ILE A 114 16.51 5.59 8.56
N PHE A 115 17.57 4.80 8.64
CA PHE A 115 18.76 5.18 9.42
C PHE A 115 19.52 6.35 8.75
N CYS A 116 19.60 6.37 7.42
CA CYS A 116 20.13 7.51 6.67
C CYS A 116 19.22 8.74 6.79
N LEU A 117 17.91 8.58 6.93
CA LEU A 117 16.98 9.71 7.11
C LEU A 117 17.28 10.49 8.40
N GLY A 118 17.73 9.79 9.44
CA GLY A 118 18.18 10.42 10.69
C GLY A 118 19.47 11.25 10.56
N LEU A 119 20.16 11.18 9.41
CA LEU A 119 21.35 11.96 9.08
C LEU A 119 21.08 13.06 8.05
N CYS A 120 19.89 13.11 7.46
CA CYS A 120 19.58 14.05 6.39
C CYS A 120 19.48 15.50 6.90
N THR A 121 20.17 16.40 6.18
CA THR A 121 20.11 17.86 6.35
C THR A 121 19.77 18.57 5.04
N GLU A 122 20.08 17.95 3.89
CA GLU A 122 19.92 18.57 2.57
C GLU A 122 18.78 17.92 1.76
N TYR A 123 18.14 18.70 0.89
CA TYR A 123 17.00 18.27 0.06
C TYR A 123 17.21 16.94 -0.67
N TYR A 124 18.35 16.78 -1.36
CA TYR A 124 18.63 15.55 -2.13
C TYR A 124 18.78 14.32 -1.22
N GLN A 125 19.23 14.50 0.02
CA GLN A 125 19.40 13.40 0.97
C GLN A 125 18.04 12.84 1.38
N PHE A 126 17.04 13.72 1.57
CA PHE A 126 15.66 13.30 1.83
C PHE A 126 15.09 12.52 0.63
N ILE A 127 15.33 12.95 -0.61
CA ILE A 127 14.88 12.19 -1.79
C ILE A 127 15.51 10.79 -1.83
N LEU A 128 16.83 10.69 -1.66
CA LEU A 128 17.52 9.40 -1.73
C LEU A 128 17.09 8.46 -0.60
N SER A 129 17.02 8.99 0.63
CA SER A 129 16.82 8.20 1.84
C SER A 129 15.36 7.85 2.10
N LEU A 130 14.47 8.82 2.02
CA LEU A 130 13.05 8.62 2.25
C LEU A 130 12.38 8.12 0.97
N SER A 131 12.45 8.87 -0.12
CA SER A 131 11.63 8.59 -1.30
C SER A 131 12.09 7.34 -2.05
N ILE A 132 13.38 7.25 -2.39
CA ILE A 132 13.90 6.16 -3.23
C ILE A 132 14.16 4.91 -2.41
N LEU A 133 15.08 4.95 -1.43
CA LEU A 133 15.46 3.76 -0.66
C LEU A 133 14.26 3.18 0.10
N ASN A 134 13.55 4.02 0.84
CA ASN A 134 12.42 3.55 1.64
C ASN A 134 11.20 3.20 0.77
N GLY A 135 10.97 3.91 -0.35
CA GLY A 135 9.94 3.52 -1.32
C GLY A 135 10.21 2.16 -1.97
N ILE A 136 11.45 1.90 -2.41
CA ILE A 136 11.84 0.57 -2.92
C ILE A 136 11.65 -0.48 -1.82
N GLY A 137 12.16 -0.21 -0.61
CA GLY A 137 12.04 -1.12 0.53
C GLY A 137 10.59 -1.48 0.86
N SER A 138 9.71 -0.48 0.86
CA SER A 138 8.26 -0.64 1.02
C SER A 138 7.66 -1.60 -0.01
N SER A 139 8.01 -1.47 -1.29
CA SER A 139 7.53 -2.36 -2.35
C SER A 139 7.89 -3.82 -2.07
N PHE A 140 9.16 -4.06 -1.71
CA PHE A 140 9.71 -5.38 -1.40
C PHE A 140 9.19 -5.98 -0.07
N LEU A 141 8.54 -5.19 0.79
CA LEU A 141 7.86 -5.67 1.99
C LEU A 141 6.36 -5.89 1.73
N PHE A 142 5.71 -4.96 1.04
CA PHE A 142 4.28 -4.95 0.80
C PHE A 142 3.83 -6.04 -0.17
N THR A 143 4.42 -6.09 -1.36
CA THR A 143 3.96 -6.99 -2.44
C THR A 143 4.11 -8.47 -2.06
N PRO A 144 5.26 -8.94 -1.51
CA PRO A 144 5.40 -10.34 -1.12
C PRO A 144 4.50 -10.74 0.06
N ALA A 145 4.22 -9.82 0.98
CA ALA A 145 3.29 -10.09 2.09
C ALA A 145 1.88 -10.34 1.56
N MET A 146 1.40 -9.51 0.63
CA MET A 146 0.10 -9.70 -0.02
C MET A 146 0.02 -11.02 -0.80
N GLY A 147 1.06 -11.33 -1.57
CA GLY A 147 1.17 -12.62 -2.26
C GLY A 147 1.14 -13.80 -1.28
N THR A 148 1.84 -13.68 -0.16
CA THR A 148 1.89 -14.73 0.88
C THR A 148 0.52 -14.99 1.48
N ILE A 149 -0.25 -13.95 1.86
CA ILE A 149 -1.62 -14.13 2.38
C ILE A 149 -2.48 -14.92 1.38
N SER A 150 -2.35 -14.61 0.09
CA SER A 150 -3.12 -15.28 -0.96
C SER A 150 -2.82 -16.77 -1.10
N HIS A 151 -1.63 -17.23 -0.71
CA HIS A 151 -1.23 -18.65 -0.70
C HIS A 151 -1.80 -19.44 0.48
N TRP A 152 -2.16 -18.76 1.57
CA TRP A 152 -2.65 -19.38 2.81
C TRP A 152 -4.16 -19.23 2.99
N PHE A 153 -4.79 -18.23 2.36
CA PHE A 153 -6.22 -17.98 2.49
C PHE A 153 -6.85 -17.74 1.12
N ASN A 154 -7.95 -18.45 0.83
CA ASN A 154 -8.77 -18.24 -0.36
C ASN A 154 -10.17 -17.77 0.05
N ALA A 155 -10.95 -18.61 0.76
CA ALA A 155 -12.28 -18.27 1.23
C ALA A 155 -12.26 -17.15 2.28
N ARG A 156 -11.26 -17.16 3.18
CA ARG A 156 -11.08 -16.12 4.21
C ARG A 156 -10.03 -15.06 3.85
N ARG A 157 -9.67 -14.95 2.56
CA ARG A 157 -8.63 -14.03 2.10
C ARG A 157 -8.92 -12.58 2.48
N GLY A 158 -10.16 -12.13 2.33
CA GLY A 158 -10.56 -10.77 2.71
C GLY A 158 -10.31 -10.46 4.19
N LEU A 159 -10.59 -11.42 5.08
CA LEU A 159 -10.35 -11.27 6.53
C LEU A 159 -8.85 -11.24 6.85
N ALA A 160 -8.08 -12.17 6.27
CA ALA A 160 -6.64 -12.24 6.52
C ALA A 160 -5.89 -11.01 5.96
N SER A 161 -6.25 -10.57 4.75
CA SER A 161 -5.74 -9.32 4.18
C SER A 161 -6.14 -8.12 5.03
N GLY A 162 -7.43 -8.02 5.42
CA GLY A 162 -7.91 -6.95 6.29
C GLY A 162 -7.15 -6.89 7.61
N PHE A 163 -6.91 -8.03 8.26
CA PHE A 163 -6.06 -8.13 9.45
C PHE A 163 -4.66 -7.56 9.17
N ALA A 164 -3.98 -8.03 8.13
CA ALA A 164 -2.63 -7.54 7.81
C ALA A 164 -2.58 -6.02 7.55
N PHE A 165 -3.61 -5.47 6.89
CA PHE A 165 -3.74 -4.03 6.65
C PHE A 165 -3.97 -3.20 7.92
N THR A 166 -4.50 -3.78 9.00
CA THR A 166 -4.63 -3.03 10.27
C THR A 166 -3.28 -2.56 10.82
N GLY A 167 -2.19 -3.26 10.47
CA GLY A 167 -0.84 -2.91 10.91
C GLY A 167 -0.37 -1.56 10.37
N SER A 168 -0.64 -1.24 9.10
CA SER A 168 -0.25 0.04 8.52
C SER A 168 -0.99 1.21 9.17
N GLY A 169 -2.27 1.03 9.52
CA GLY A 169 -3.05 2.03 10.25
C GLY A 169 -2.54 2.28 11.66
N LEU A 170 -2.14 1.22 12.38
CA LEU A 170 -1.56 1.31 13.72
C LEU A 170 -0.27 2.13 13.72
N GLU A 171 0.63 1.90 12.75
CA GLU A 171 1.87 2.65 12.63
C GLU A 171 1.65 4.13 12.35
N GLY A 172 0.67 4.48 11.50
CA GLY A 172 0.30 5.87 11.21
C GLY A 172 -0.12 6.68 12.44
N VAL A 173 -0.48 6.01 13.54
CA VAL A 173 -0.73 6.64 14.84
C VAL A 173 0.53 6.62 15.71
N ILE A 174 1.22 5.47 15.80
CA ILE A 174 2.36 5.30 16.70
C ILE A 174 3.53 6.20 16.31
N PHE A 175 3.90 6.28 15.03
CA PHE A 175 5.10 6.99 14.59
C PHE A 175 5.01 8.50 14.76
N PRO A 176 3.92 9.18 14.38
CA PRO A 176 3.77 10.61 14.68
C PRO A 176 3.79 10.91 16.18
N LEU A 177 3.12 10.10 17.02
CA LEU A 177 3.14 10.27 18.47
C LEU A 177 4.54 10.07 19.05
N MET A 178 5.23 9.03 18.60
CA MET A 178 6.60 8.73 19.01
C MET A 178 7.54 9.86 18.62
N LEU A 179 7.54 10.29 17.35
CA LEU A 179 8.39 11.38 16.87
C LEU A 179 8.08 12.71 17.57
N GLN A 180 6.81 13.05 17.78
CA GLN A 180 6.47 14.28 18.48
C GLN A 180 6.98 14.30 19.93
N SER A 181 6.95 13.16 20.62
CA SER A 181 7.46 13.07 22.00
C SER A 181 8.99 13.03 22.09
N LEU A 182 9.65 12.42 21.09
CA LEU A 182 11.09 12.20 21.08
C LEU A 182 11.87 13.37 20.50
N ILE A 183 11.37 14.02 19.44
CA ILE A 183 12.08 15.10 18.74
C ILE A 183 12.47 16.24 19.70
N PRO A 184 11.60 16.73 20.60
CA PRO A 184 11.97 17.78 21.55
C PRO A 184 13.04 17.35 22.57
N ARG A 185 13.16 16.03 22.84
CA ARG A 185 14.05 15.48 23.88
C ARG A 185 15.40 15.04 23.33
N LEU A 186 15.40 14.42 22.14
CA LEU A 186 16.54 13.72 21.56
C LEU A 186 16.97 14.32 20.21
N GLY A 187 16.19 15.26 19.67
CA GLY A 187 16.37 15.80 18.33
C GLY A 187 15.91 14.84 17.23
N TRP A 188 15.93 15.31 15.99
CA TRP A 188 15.50 14.55 14.80
C TRP A 188 16.23 13.22 14.65
N GLY A 189 17.57 13.26 14.65
CA GLY A 189 18.36 12.10 14.26
C GLY A 189 18.13 10.87 15.14
N TRP A 190 18.17 11.04 16.47
CA TRP A 190 17.90 9.93 17.39
C TRP A 190 16.43 9.48 17.39
N SER A 191 15.49 10.41 17.18
CA SER A 191 14.07 10.06 17.08
C SER A 191 13.79 9.16 15.87
N ILE A 192 14.37 9.47 14.71
CA ILE A 192 14.26 8.65 13.49
C ILE A 192 15.00 7.31 13.64
N ARG A 193 16.14 7.27 14.34
CA ARG A 193 16.82 5.98 14.64
C ARG A 193 15.97 5.07 15.52
N LEU A 194 15.26 5.62 16.50
CA LEU A 194 14.34 4.85 17.34
C LEU A 194 13.17 4.27 16.52
N VAL A 195 12.62 5.04 15.57
CA VAL A 195 11.71 4.50 14.54
C VAL A 195 12.36 3.35 13.79
N GLY A 196 13.62 3.52 13.34
CA GLY A 196 14.37 2.48 12.65
C GLY A 196 14.56 1.19 13.44
N PHE A 197 14.74 1.26 14.76
CA PHE A 197 14.82 0.06 15.61
C PHE A 197 13.47 -0.66 15.75
N VAL A 198 12.35 0.07 15.79
CA VAL A 198 11.01 -0.53 15.75
C VAL A 198 10.78 -1.24 14.41
N LEU A 199 11.13 -0.58 13.30
CA LEU A 199 11.07 -1.18 11.96
C LEU A 199 11.97 -2.42 11.85
N LEU A 200 13.17 -2.39 12.44
CA LEU A 200 14.08 -3.54 12.47
C LEU A 200 13.43 -4.75 13.13
N PHE A 201 12.80 -4.56 14.29
CA PHE A 201 12.08 -5.62 14.97
C PHE A 201 10.95 -6.19 14.12
N LEU A 202 10.12 -5.32 13.52
CA LEU A 202 9.02 -5.73 12.65
C LEU A 202 9.52 -6.50 11.41
N CYS A 203 10.58 -6.02 10.77
CA CYS A 203 11.21 -6.67 9.62
C CYS A 203 11.76 -8.07 9.99
N ILE A 204 12.43 -8.21 11.15
CA ILE A 204 12.93 -9.51 11.63
C ILE A 204 11.78 -10.49 11.83
N VAL A 205 10.75 -10.08 12.56
CA VAL A 205 9.56 -10.92 12.81
C VAL A 205 8.91 -11.31 11.48
N SER A 206 8.79 -10.35 10.56
CA SER A 206 8.20 -10.56 9.26
C SER A 206 8.97 -11.59 8.43
N VAL A 207 10.30 -11.47 8.31
CA VAL A 207 11.16 -12.41 7.57
C VAL A 207 11.15 -13.82 8.17
N VAL A 208 11.02 -13.94 9.49
CA VAL A 208 11.00 -15.24 10.19
C VAL A 208 9.65 -15.95 10.03
N LEU A 209 8.56 -15.19 10.08
CA LEU A 209 7.20 -15.72 10.08
C LEU A 209 6.60 -15.88 8.67
N CYS A 210 6.96 -15.03 7.71
CA CYS A 210 6.46 -15.14 6.34
C CYS A 210 7.08 -16.34 5.61
N ARG A 211 6.23 -17.29 5.22
CA ARG A 211 6.65 -18.52 4.54
C ARG A 211 5.78 -18.78 3.32
N SER A 212 6.41 -19.15 2.20
CA SER A 212 5.67 -19.73 1.08
C SER A 212 5.23 -21.15 1.41
N ARG A 213 4.07 -21.52 0.89
CA ARG A 213 3.55 -22.89 0.93
C ARG A 213 3.59 -23.58 -0.43
N LEU A 214 3.38 -22.82 -1.51
CA LEU A 214 3.31 -23.40 -2.84
C LEU A 214 4.72 -23.80 -3.30
N PRO A 215 4.88 -25.00 -3.89
CA PRO A 215 6.15 -25.40 -4.46
C PRO A 215 6.53 -24.39 -5.56
N PRO A 216 7.81 -24.00 -5.67
CA PRO A 216 8.29 -23.22 -6.80
C PRO A 216 7.86 -23.90 -8.10
N LYS A 217 7.41 -23.14 -9.10
CA LYS A 217 7.05 -23.69 -10.42
C LYS A 217 8.24 -24.48 -11.00
N ARG A 218 8.26 -25.80 -10.82
CA ARG A 218 9.29 -26.71 -11.33
C ARG A 218 9.13 -26.88 -12.85
N GLY A 219 10.13 -26.47 -13.61
CA GLY A 219 10.14 -26.50 -15.08
C GLY A 219 10.53 -25.16 -15.72
N ALA A 220 10.47 -24.06 -14.96
CA ALA A 220 11.11 -22.81 -15.37
C ALA A 220 12.62 -22.93 -15.11
N THR A 221 13.38 -23.45 -16.07
CA THR A 221 14.75 -22.95 -16.30
C THR A 221 14.60 -21.45 -16.51
N SER A 222 14.60 -20.68 -15.42
CA SER A 222 14.07 -19.32 -15.40
C SER A 222 15.07 -18.43 -16.11
N CYS A 223 14.95 -18.34 -17.44
CA CYS A 223 15.54 -17.26 -18.19
C CYS A 223 14.97 -15.98 -17.59
N TRP A 224 15.80 -14.96 -17.38
CA TRP A 224 15.36 -13.64 -16.89
C TRP A 224 14.14 -13.08 -17.65
N ARG A 225 13.93 -13.56 -18.90
CA ARG A 225 12.76 -13.28 -19.74
C ARG A 225 11.42 -13.77 -19.20
N ASP A 226 11.37 -14.89 -18.50
CA ASP A 226 10.12 -15.45 -17.94
C ASP A 226 9.66 -14.70 -16.66
N VAL A 227 10.57 -13.89 -16.09
CA VAL A 227 10.35 -13.03 -14.93
C VAL A 227 9.93 -11.62 -15.37
N LEU A 228 9.97 -11.30 -16.67
CA LEU A 228 9.57 -10.00 -17.16
C LEU A 228 8.05 -9.80 -17.08
N PRO A 229 7.61 -8.58 -16.73
CA PRO A 229 6.20 -8.22 -16.81
C PRO A 229 5.67 -8.40 -18.23
N SER A 230 4.64 -9.23 -18.40
CA SER A 230 3.95 -9.33 -19.68
C SER A 230 2.93 -8.21 -19.80
N ALA A 231 3.17 -7.28 -20.72
CA ALA A 231 2.18 -6.26 -21.10
C ALA A 231 0.89 -6.86 -21.68
N ALA A 232 0.87 -8.17 -21.96
CA ALA A 232 -0.32 -8.89 -22.38
C ALA A 232 -1.45 -8.86 -21.34
N ILE A 233 -1.15 -8.65 -20.05
CA ILE A 233 -2.16 -8.52 -18.98
C ILE A 233 -3.12 -7.35 -19.28
N PHE A 234 -2.62 -6.27 -19.86
CA PHE A 234 -3.44 -5.11 -20.25
C PHE A 234 -4.10 -5.27 -21.62
N ARG A 235 -3.74 -6.33 -22.38
CA ARG A 235 -4.26 -6.64 -23.71
C ARG A 235 -5.23 -7.80 -23.64
N ASP A 236 -6.29 -7.63 -22.86
CA ASP A 236 -7.40 -8.57 -22.68
C ASP A 236 -8.38 -8.61 -23.88
N GLY A 237 -8.08 -7.88 -24.96
CA GLY A 237 -8.86 -7.80 -26.20
C GLY A 237 -10.01 -6.80 -26.17
N ILE A 238 -10.45 -6.39 -24.96
CA ILE A 238 -11.56 -5.45 -24.74
C ILE A 238 -11.03 -4.11 -24.18
N GLY A 239 -9.81 -4.10 -23.62
CA GLY A 239 -9.20 -2.92 -22.99
C GLY A 239 -9.71 -2.64 -21.58
N ALA A 240 -10.57 -3.51 -21.03
CA ALA A 240 -11.21 -3.30 -19.73
C ALA A 240 -10.19 -3.26 -18.59
N MET A 241 -9.18 -4.14 -18.60
CA MET A 241 -8.10 -4.13 -17.62
C MET A 241 -7.26 -2.84 -17.70
N ALA A 242 -6.94 -2.37 -18.90
CA ALA A 242 -6.19 -1.13 -19.10
C ALA A 242 -6.95 0.10 -18.60
N VAL A 243 -8.24 0.22 -18.96
CA VAL A 243 -9.10 1.34 -18.53
C VAL A 243 -9.35 1.31 -17.02
N THR A 244 -9.58 0.12 -16.44
CA THR A 244 -9.76 -0.02 -14.99
C THR A 244 -8.48 0.34 -14.23
N SER A 245 -7.32 -0.07 -14.74
CA SER A 245 -6.02 0.27 -14.14
C SER A 245 -5.73 1.78 -14.24
N ALA A 246 -6.06 2.41 -15.37
CA ALA A 246 -5.99 3.87 -15.51
C ALA A 246 -6.94 4.59 -14.53
N GLY A 247 -8.14 4.04 -14.31
CA GLY A 247 -9.07 4.51 -13.29
C GLY A 247 -8.46 4.45 -11.89
N VAL A 248 -7.89 3.30 -11.49
CA VAL A 248 -7.20 3.13 -10.20
C VAL A 248 -6.05 4.13 -10.04
N LEU A 249 -5.29 4.39 -11.08
CA LEU A 249 -4.24 5.43 -11.04
C LEU A 249 -4.81 6.81 -10.70
N LEU A 250 -5.92 7.21 -11.34
CA LEU A 250 -6.58 8.49 -11.05
C LEU A 250 -7.15 8.53 -9.62
N VAL A 251 -7.63 7.39 -9.12
CA VAL A 251 -8.09 7.24 -7.73
C VAL A 251 -6.97 7.48 -6.74
N GLU A 252 -5.84 6.79 -6.90
CA GLU A 252 -4.68 6.94 -6.00
C GLU A 252 -4.19 8.39 -6.00
N TRP A 253 -4.14 9.02 -7.17
CA TRP A 253 -3.74 10.43 -7.29
C TRP A 253 -4.68 11.38 -6.54
N ALA A 254 -6.00 11.15 -6.62
CA ALA A 254 -6.99 11.92 -5.89
C ALA A 254 -6.97 11.64 -4.37
N TYR A 255 -6.54 10.46 -3.94
CA TYR A 255 -6.49 10.05 -2.55
C TYR A 255 -5.30 10.64 -1.78
N PHE A 256 -4.08 10.52 -2.32
CA PHE A 256 -2.86 10.90 -1.60
C PHE A 256 -2.67 12.40 -1.40
N VAL A 257 -3.20 13.24 -2.32
CA VAL A 257 -3.04 14.70 -2.24
C VAL A 257 -3.73 15.27 -0.99
N PRO A 258 -5.03 15.02 -0.72
CA PRO A 258 -5.65 15.43 0.54
C PRO A 258 -4.98 14.82 1.77
N VAL A 259 -4.64 13.53 1.75
CA VAL A 259 -4.04 12.85 2.92
C VAL A 259 -2.75 13.53 3.36
N THR A 260 -1.91 13.94 2.41
CA THR A 260 -0.62 14.60 2.66
C THR A 260 -0.78 16.02 3.19
N TYR A 261 -1.64 16.83 2.56
CA TYR A 261 -1.72 18.27 2.84
C TYR A 261 -2.81 18.68 3.83
N LEU A 262 -3.74 17.79 4.18
CA LEU A 262 -4.82 18.07 5.14
C LEU A 262 -4.29 18.63 6.48
N PRO A 263 -3.20 18.12 7.07
CA PRO A 263 -2.64 18.69 8.30
C PRO A 263 -2.15 20.13 8.11
N THR A 264 -1.36 20.37 7.07
CA THR A 264 -0.77 21.68 6.76
C THR A 264 -1.84 22.74 6.44
N TYR A 265 -2.90 22.35 5.72
CA TYR A 265 -4.07 23.19 5.47
C TYR A 265 -4.75 23.65 6.78
N TYR A 266 -4.91 22.73 7.75
CA TYR A 266 -5.57 23.05 9.02
C TYR A 266 -4.73 23.97 9.91
N LEU A 267 -3.43 23.68 10.04
CA LEU A 267 -2.49 24.51 10.80
C LEU A 267 -2.50 25.96 10.30
N THR A 268 -2.54 26.13 8.98
CA THR A 268 -2.65 27.44 8.32
C THR A 268 -3.98 28.13 8.67
N ARG A 269 -5.10 27.41 8.69
CA ARG A 269 -6.42 27.97 9.03
C ARG A 269 -6.52 28.44 10.49
N LYS A 270 -5.81 27.79 11.40
CA LYS A 270 -5.73 28.18 12.82
C LYS A 270 -4.76 29.36 13.08
N GLY A 271 -4.05 29.83 12.06
CA GLY A 271 -3.01 30.86 12.20
C GLY A 271 -1.77 30.38 12.97
N LEU A 272 -1.59 29.06 13.08
CA LEU A 272 -0.49 28.43 13.82
C LEU A 272 0.67 28.18 12.86
N SER A 273 1.39 29.24 12.49
CA SER A 273 2.55 29.17 11.59
C SER A 273 3.86 29.05 12.40
N GLY A 274 4.73 28.08 12.10
CA GLY A 274 6.07 27.97 12.70
C GLY A 274 6.16 27.13 13.99
N ARG A 275 6.95 27.54 14.99
CA ARG A 275 7.21 26.80 16.26
C ARG A 275 5.92 26.39 17.02
N GLN A 276 4.82 27.13 16.83
CA GLN A 276 3.50 26.82 17.40
C GLN A 276 2.79 25.65 16.70
N ALA A 277 3.13 25.31 15.45
CA ALA A 277 2.61 24.12 14.77
C ALA A 277 3.15 22.82 15.40
N ILE A 278 4.40 22.85 15.89
CA ILE A 278 5.05 21.74 16.62
C ILE A 278 4.46 21.62 18.04
N LEU A 279 4.04 22.74 18.63
CA LEU A 279 3.48 22.85 19.98
C LEU A 279 1.95 22.80 20.03
N CYS A 280 1.25 22.79 18.88
CA CYS A 280 -0.17 22.47 18.87
C CYS A 280 -0.27 21.05 19.41
N GLY A 281 -0.83 20.91 20.62
CA GLY A 281 -0.83 19.65 21.33
C GLY A 281 -1.32 18.53 20.42
N THR A 282 -0.71 17.36 20.50
CA THR A 282 -1.12 16.16 19.74
C THR A 282 -2.59 15.82 19.91
N GLN A 283 -3.21 16.33 20.98
CA GLN A 283 -4.65 16.31 21.14
C GLN A 283 -5.36 16.88 19.92
N ASP A 284 -4.92 17.98 19.32
CA ASP A 284 -5.55 18.56 18.14
C ASP A 284 -5.19 17.75 16.88
N TYR A 285 -3.90 17.53 16.60
CA TYR A 285 -3.47 16.76 15.41
C TYR A 285 -4.09 15.35 15.38
N GLY A 286 -3.91 14.59 16.45
CA GLY A 286 -4.41 13.24 16.61
C GLY A 286 -5.93 13.20 16.64
N ARG A 287 -6.63 14.09 17.37
CA ARG A 287 -8.10 14.10 17.36
C ARG A 287 -8.65 14.40 15.98
N TYR A 288 -8.11 15.36 15.23
CA TYR A 288 -8.68 15.72 13.94
C TYR A 288 -8.36 14.72 12.84
N TYR A 289 -7.11 14.26 12.77
CA TYR A 289 -6.72 13.19 11.86
C TYR A 289 -7.52 11.92 12.17
N ALA A 290 -7.61 11.52 13.44
CA ALA A 290 -8.46 10.40 13.86
C ALA A 290 -9.95 10.65 13.61
N SER A 291 -10.47 11.87 13.76
CA SER A 291 -11.89 12.19 13.46
C SER A 291 -12.19 12.06 11.98
N ALA A 292 -11.32 12.59 11.11
CA ALA A 292 -11.46 12.43 9.67
C ALA A 292 -11.38 10.94 9.27
N TYR A 293 -10.41 10.21 9.81
CA TYR A 293 -10.26 8.78 9.55
C TYR A 293 -11.38 7.93 10.18
N THR A 294 -12.01 8.39 11.26
CA THR A 294 -13.21 7.75 11.81
C THR A 294 -14.36 7.82 10.81
N LEU A 295 -14.55 8.95 10.13
CA LEU A 295 -15.53 9.06 9.04
C LEU A 295 -15.15 8.17 7.85
N VAL A 296 -13.86 8.16 7.46
CA VAL A 296 -13.35 7.28 6.39
C VAL A 296 -13.56 5.80 6.74
N SER A 297 -13.48 5.41 8.02
CA SER A 297 -13.65 4.02 8.46
C SER A 297 -15.02 3.42 8.10
N PHE A 298 -16.09 4.23 8.11
CA PHE A 298 -17.40 3.79 7.65
C PHE A 298 -17.41 3.50 6.15
N GLY A 299 -16.69 4.30 5.35
CA GLY A 299 -16.48 4.06 3.93
C GLY A 299 -15.69 2.77 3.68
N CYS A 300 -14.61 2.54 4.43
CA CYS A 300 -13.82 1.31 4.34
C CYS A 300 -14.64 0.06 4.73
N LEU A 301 -15.47 0.15 5.80
CA LEU A 301 -16.29 -0.95 6.28
C LEU A 301 -17.42 -1.31 5.30
N THR A 302 -18.09 -0.30 4.73
CA THR A 302 -19.25 -0.51 3.87
C THR A 302 -18.87 -0.76 2.40
N GLY A 303 -17.75 -0.21 1.94
CA GLY A 303 -17.33 -0.28 0.54
C GLY A 303 -17.12 -1.71 0.02
N ILE A 304 -16.39 -2.55 0.76
CA ILE A 304 -16.07 -3.93 0.33
C ILE A 304 -17.33 -4.82 0.28
N PRO A 305 -18.20 -4.85 1.31
CA PRO A 305 -19.45 -5.62 1.25
C PRO A 305 -20.44 -5.12 0.19
N ILE A 306 -20.56 -3.80 -0.01
CA ILE A 306 -21.42 -3.23 -1.05
C ILE A 306 -20.91 -3.64 -2.42
N ALA A 307 -19.61 -3.52 -2.69
CA ALA A 307 -18.98 -3.97 -3.93
C ALA A 307 -19.21 -5.46 -4.20
N GLY A 308 -19.02 -6.31 -3.17
CA GLY A 308 -19.27 -7.76 -3.29
C GLY A 308 -20.74 -8.10 -3.55
N SER A 309 -21.66 -7.38 -2.92
CA SER A 309 -23.10 -7.55 -3.13
C SER A 309 -23.53 -7.10 -4.52
N LEU A 310 -22.96 -6.00 -5.02
CA LEU A 310 -23.16 -5.52 -6.40
C LEU A 310 -22.68 -6.54 -7.42
N MET A 311 -21.49 -7.11 -7.23
CA MET A 311 -20.96 -8.17 -8.12
C MET A 311 -21.91 -9.37 -8.16
N LYS A 312 -22.40 -9.82 -6.99
CA LYS A 312 -23.36 -10.93 -6.89
C LYS A 312 -24.69 -10.61 -7.56
N ALA A 313 -25.17 -9.37 -7.44
CA ALA A 313 -26.42 -8.92 -8.05
C ALA A 313 -26.34 -8.77 -9.59
N THR A 314 -25.16 -8.47 -10.14
CA THR A 314 -24.97 -8.28 -11.59
C THR A 314 -24.59 -9.54 -12.37
N GLY A 315 -24.54 -10.72 -11.74
CA GLY A 315 -24.53 -12.03 -12.39
C GLY A 315 -23.28 -12.89 -12.15
N ASP A 316 -23.47 -14.21 -12.11
CA ASP A 316 -22.58 -15.23 -11.53
C ASP A 316 -21.47 -15.78 -12.45
N SER A 317 -21.23 -15.24 -13.65
CA SER A 317 -20.13 -15.74 -14.49
C SER A 317 -19.58 -14.74 -15.52
N GLY A 318 -18.29 -14.40 -15.35
CA GLY A 318 -17.44 -13.77 -16.37
C GLY A 318 -17.29 -12.25 -16.29
N ARG A 319 -16.55 -11.69 -17.27
CA ARG A 319 -16.13 -10.26 -17.38
C ARG A 319 -17.26 -9.22 -17.18
N LYS A 320 -18.54 -9.60 -17.30
CA LYS A 320 -19.71 -8.71 -17.13
C LYS A 320 -20.12 -8.47 -15.67
N SER A 321 -19.61 -9.26 -14.72
CA SER A 321 -19.98 -9.18 -13.29
C SER A 321 -19.46 -7.91 -12.58
N PHE A 322 -18.53 -7.17 -13.18
CA PHE A 322 -17.90 -6.01 -12.54
C PHE A 322 -18.56 -4.65 -12.86
N TRP A 323 -19.55 -4.60 -13.76
CA TRP A 323 -20.12 -3.31 -14.19
C TRP A 323 -20.81 -2.55 -13.05
N GLY A 324 -21.53 -3.26 -12.15
CA GLY A 324 -22.17 -2.64 -10.99
C GLY A 324 -21.16 -2.02 -10.02
N TYR A 325 -20.03 -2.69 -9.81
CA TYR A 325 -18.91 -2.17 -9.01
C TYR A 325 -18.30 -0.90 -9.63
N ILE A 326 -18.07 -0.90 -10.95
CA ILE A 326 -17.51 0.25 -11.67
C ILE A 326 -18.43 1.47 -11.54
N LEU A 327 -19.74 1.28 -11.74
CA LEU A 327 -20.72 2.37 -11.65
C LEU A 327 -20.80 2.96 -10.24
N PHE A 328 -20.89 2.11 -9.21
CA PHE A 328 -20.91 2.53 -7.81
C PHE A 328 -19.66 3.35 -7.45
N THR A 329 -18.49 2.86 -7.84
CA THR A 329 -17.21 3.53 -7.63
C THR A 329 -17.18 4.90 -8.32
N GLY A 330 -17.61 4.98 -9.59
CA GLY A 330 -17.68 6.23 -10.34
C GLY A 330 -18.61 7.28 -9.70
N LEU A 331 -19.78 6.86 -9.21
CA LEU A 331 -20.73 7.74 -8.54
C LEU A 331 -20.17 8.34 -7.23
N ILE A 332 -19.44 7.53 -6.46
CA ILE A 332 -18.75 8.02 -5.24
C ILE A 332 -17.75 9.12 -5.58
N TYR A 333 -17.02 9.00 -6.71
CA TYR A 333 -16.08 10.04 -7.13
C TYR A 333 -16.76 11.33 -7.56
N ILE A 334 -17.89 11.24 -8.26
CA ILE A 334 -18.69 12.42 -8.61
C ILE A 334 -19.17 13.13 -7.34
N ALA A 335 -19.63 12.36 -6.34
CA ALA A 335 -20.02 12.90 -5.03
C ALA A 335 -18.83 13.55 -4.31
N SER A 336 -17.66 12.90 -4.30
CA SER A 336 -16.43 13.45 -3.72
C SER A 336 -16.01 14.78 -4.37
N PHE A 337 -16.04 14.84 -5.71
CA PHE A 337 -15.76 16.06 -6.46
C PHE A 337 -16.75 17.18 -6.12
N ALA A 338 -18.04 16.87 -6.03
CA ALA A 338 -19.06 17.84 -5.62
C ALA A 338 -18.81 18.41 -4.22
N CYS A 339 -18.37 17.58 -3.26
CA CYS A 339 -17.98 18.03 -1.93
C CYS A 339 -16.79 19.00 -1.97
N PHE A 340 -15.72 18.69 -2.71
CA PHE A 340 -14.57 19.60 -2.85
C PHE A 340 -14.94 20.90 -3.55
N LEU A 341 -15.78 20.83 -4.59
CA LEU A 341 -16.30 22.00 -5.29
C LEU A 341 -17.10 22.89 -4.34
N TRP A 342 -17.97 22.29 -3.52
CA TRP A 342 -18.75 23.02 -2.52
C TRP A 342 -17.85 23.75 -1.52
N VAL A 343 -16.79 23.09 -1.01
CA VAL A 343 -15.81 23.72 -0.12
C VAL A 343 -15.14 24.92 -0.80
N ARG A 344 -14.70 24.77 -2.06
CA ARG A 344 -14.13 25.88 -2.84
C ARG A 344 -15.09 27.07 -2.95
N VAL A 345 -16.33 26.80 -3.35
CA VAL A 345 -17.37 27.82 -3.54
C VAL A 345 -17.66 28.55 -2.23
N ARG A 346 -17.67 27.85 -1.09
CA ARG A 346 -17.89 28.47 0.23
C ARG A 346 -16.72 29.34 0.69
N ILE A 347 -15.48 29.02 0.30
CA ILE A 347 -14.29 29.76 0.73
C ILE A 347 -14.01 30.99 -0.14
N LYS A 348 -14.14 30.88 -1.48
CA LYS A 348 -13.77 31.95 -2.43
C LYS A 348 -14.92 32.49 -3.28
N GLY A 349 -16.13 31.95 -3.12
CA GLY A 349 -17.23 32.20 -4.05
C GLY A 349 -17.01 31.52 -5.40
N TRP A 350 -17.84 31.88 -6.38
CA TRP A 350 -17.83 31.29 -7.73
C TRP A 350 -16.72 31.82 -8.66
N ASN A 351 -15.79 32.64 -8.14
CA ASN A 351 -14.81 33.29 -9.00
C ASN A 351 -13.59 32.39 -9.26
N TRP A 352 -13.57 31.78 -10.45
CA TRP A 352 -12.54 30.82 -10.88
C TRP A 352 -11.17 31.46 -11.13
N LYS A 353 -11.08 32.79 -11.23
CA LYS A 353 -9.83 33.53 -11.45
C LYS A 353 -8.95 33.67 -10.20
N VAL A 354 -9.47 33.33 -9.01
CA VAL A 354 -8.68 33.36 -7.78
C VAL A 354 -7.87 32.06 -7.69
N VAL A 355 -6.58 32.15 -8.01
CA VAL A 355 -5.59 31.08 -7.85
C VAL A 355 -5.11 31.09 -6.39
N TRP A 356 -4.94 29.91 -5.81
CA TRP A 356 -4.48 29.70 -4.43
C TRP A 356 -3.04 30.13 -4.24
#